data_AF-A0A3D3PH53-F1
#
_entry.id   AF-A0A3D3PH53-F1
#
_cell.length_a   1.000
_cell.length_b   1.000
_cell.length_c   1.000
_cell.angle_alpha   90.00
_cell.angle_beta   90.00
_cell.angle_gamma   90.00
#
_symmetry.space_group_name_H-M   'P 1'
#
loop_
_entity.id
_entity.type
_entity.pdbx_description
1 polymer ?
#
loop_
_entity_poly.entity_id
_entity_poly.type
_entity_poly.pdbx_seq_one_letter_code
_entity_poly.pdbx_strand_id
1 'polypeptide(L)'
;SPAADAIALVGLFALARVFISLAAMDIGTAFGSMGARREMLVGFLAEPALLMVLFSASLLTGSTLLTSMVENVISRELAIYPSLAFAGVAFTIVALAENARIPVDNPTTHLELTMIHEALILEYSGRHLALMEWAASLKLFAYSCIGLAIFFPWGIAEANHPLALVASLPILIMKLAIGGGLLALIEMGSAKMRIFRVPEFLTAAFLLAVIGMLVHFLLGA
;
A
#
# COMPACT_ATOMS: atom_id res chain seq x y z
N SER A 1 -9.12 13.58 -18.41
CA SER A 1 -9.16 12.28 -19.11
C SER A 1 -9.20 11.19 -18.04
N PRO A 2 -10.22 10.34 -17.98
CA PRO A 2 -10.36 9.29 -16.96
C PRO A 2 -9.35 8.13 -17.08
N ALA A 3 -8.45 8.17 -18.07
CA ALA A 3 -7.63 7.03 -18.50
C ALA A 3 -6.33 6.76 -17.70
N ALA A 4 -6.12 7.36 -16.53
CA ALA A 4 -4.85 7.17 -15.79
C ALA A 4 -4.94 7.32 -14.26
N ASP A 5 -6.10 7.10 -13.65
CA ASP A 5 -6.30 7.36 -12.21
C ASP A 5 -5.41 6.49 -11.31
N ALA A 6 -5.35 5.19 -11.57
CA ALA A 6 -4.43 4.28 -10.88
C ALA A 6 -2.95 4.67 -11.04
N ILE A 7 -2.53 5.09 -12.24
CA ILE A 7 -1.14 5.50 -12.50
C ILE A 7 -0.85 6.82 -11.80
N ALA A 8 -1.78 7.77 -11.81
CA ALA A 8 -1.66 9.05 -11.12
C ALA A 8 -1.55 8.85 -9.61
N LEU A 9 -2.31 7.90 -9.04
CA LEU A 9 -2.22 7.54 -7.63
C LEU A 9 -0.85 6.98 -7.24
N VAL A 10 -0.30 6.06 -8.04
CA VAL A 10 1.07 5.55 -7.82
C VAL A 10 2.08 6.69 -7.94
N GLY A 11 1.95 7.55 -8.95
CA GLY A 11 2.78 8.74 -9.13
C GLY A 11 2.69 9.72 -7.95
N LEU A 12 1.52 9.86 -7.32
CA LEU A 12 1.32 10.69 -6.14
C LEU A 12 2.09 10.14 -4.93
N PHE A 13 2.04 8.82 -4.70
CA PHE A 13 2.83 8.20 -3.64
C PHE A 13 4.34 8.29 -3.90
N ALA A 14 4.77 8.09 -5.15
CA ALA A 14 6.16 8.27 -5.56
C ALA A 14 6.65 9.70 -5.27
N LEU A 15 5.85 10.69 -5.65
CA LEU A 15 6.14 12.11 -5.40
C LEU A 15 6.18 12.43 -3.90
N ALA A 16 5.25 11.89 -3.11
CA ALA A 16 5.29 12.04 -1.65
C ALA A 16 6.59 11.48 -1.06
N ARG A 17 7.07 10.32 -1.54
CA ARG A 17 8.34 9.73 -1.11
C ARG A 17 9.54 10.59 -1.48
N VAL A 18 9.53 11.21 -2.67
CA VAL A 18 10.56 12.17 -3.09
C VAL A 18 10.66 13.31 -2.08
N PHE A 19 9.54 13.94 -1.72
CA PHE A 19 9.56 15.04 -0.75
C PHE A 19 10.01 14.60 0.65
N ILE A 20 9.56 13.43 1.13
CA ILE A 20 10.00 12.88 2.42
C ILE A 20 11.51 12.61 2.42
N SER A 21 12.03 12.05 1.34
CA SER A 21 13.47 11.74 1.21
C SER A 21 14.31 13.00 1.12
N LEU A 22 13.85 14.02 0.37
CA LEU A 22 14.51 15.32 0.31
C LEU A 22 14.51 16.02 1.67
N ALA A 23 13.39 15.97 2.39
CA ALA A 23 13.28 16.53 3.73
C ALA A 23 14.31 15.88 4.69
N ALA A 24 14.45 14.55 4.65
CA ALA A 24 15.45 13.84 5.44
C ALA A 24 16.90 14.20 5.05
N MET A 25 17.18 14.48 3.77
CA MET A 25 18.51 14.86 3.30
C MET A 25 18.86 16.33 3.62
N ASP A 26 17.87 17.22 3.68
CA ASP A 26 18.05 18.66 3.95
C ASP A 26 18.60 18.93 5.36
N ILE A 27 18.36 18.00 6.29
CA ILE A 27 18.91 18.06 7.65
C ILE A 27 20.45 17.94 7.65
N GLY A 28 21.05 17.35 6.61
CA GLY A 28 22.50 17.29 6.45
C GLY A 28 23.23 16.27 7.34
N THR A 29 22.52 15.35 7.97
CA THR A 29 23.11 14.29 8.82
C THR A 29 23.36 12.99 8.04
N ALA A 30 24.29 12.17 8.55
CA ALA A 30 24.58 10.87 7.94
C ALA A 30 23.35 9.94 7.95
N PHE A 31 22.53 9.99 9.01
CA PHE A 31 21.32 9.16 9.14
C PHE A 31 20.23 9.57 8.16
N GLY A 32 19.96 10.86 7.98
CA GLY A 32 18.94 11.33 7.04
C GLY A 32 19.23 10.87 5.60
N SER A 33 20.48 11.01 5.15
CA SER A 33 20.88 10.53 3.82
C SER A 33 20.89 9.00 3.68
N MET A 34 21.21 8.27 4.76
CA MET A 34 21.15 6.81 4.79
C MET A 34 19.70 6.31 4.70
N GLY A 35 18.80 6.89 5.52
CA GLY A 35 17.36 6.58 5.52
C GLY A 35 16.72 6.86 4.16
N ALA A 36 16.97 8.05 3.60
CA ALA A 36 16.45 8.45 2.29
C ALA A 36 16.83 7.47 1.17
N ARG A 37 18.08 7.01 1.12
CA ARG A 37 18.52 6.02 0.12
C ARG A 37 17.82 4.67 0.27
N ARG A 38 17.58 4.24 1.51
CA ARG A 38 16.89 2.98 1.81
C ARG A 38 15.41 3.06 1.47
N GLU A 39 14.75 4.15 1.86
CA GLU A 39 13.35 4.42 1.53
C GLU A 39 13.16 4.45 0.00
N MET A 40 14.05 5.11 -0.73
CA MET A 40 14.04 5.13 -2.20
C MET A 40 14.28 3.75 -2.81
N LEU A 41 15.15 2.92 -2.24
CA LEU A 41 15.38 1.55 -2.71
C LEU A 41 14.12 0.69 -2.55
N VAL A 42 13.48 0.72 -1.37
CA VAL A 42 12.23 -0.02 -1.11
C VAL A 42 11.16 0.44 -2.09
N GLY A 43 11.01 1.75 -2.22
CA GLY A 43 10.04 2.38 -3.09
C GLY A 43 10.19 2.04 -4.58
N PHE A 44 11.42 2.11 -5.09
CA PHE A 44 11.72 1.76 -6.48
C PHE A 44 11.33 0.33 -6.84
N LEU A 45 11.42 -0.59 -5.87
CA LEU A 45 11.04 -1.99 -6.05
C LEU A 45 9.55 -2.24 -5.83
N ALA A 46 8.91 -1.48 -4.95
CA ALA A 46 7.51 -1.64 -4.59
C ALA A 46 6.54 -0.98 -5.60
N GLU A 47 6.93 0.15 -6.21
CA GLU A 47 6.14 0.84 -7.24
C GLU A 47 5.74 -0.05 -8.43
N PRO A 48 6.66 -0.76 -9.12
CA PRO A 48 6.27 -1.62 -10.23
C PRO A 48 5.38 -2.78 -9.77
N ALA A 49 5.59 -3.31 -8.56
CA ALA A 49 4.72 -4.33 -8.00
C ALA A 49 3.30 -3.79 -7.75
N LEU A 50 3.16 -2.56 -7.22
CA LEU A 50 1.87 -1.89 -7.03
C LEU A 50 1.14 -1.70 -8.36
N LEU A 51 1.85 -1.23 -9.39
CA LEU A 51 1.28 -1.06 -10.73
C LEU A 51 0.77 -2.39 -11.28
N MET A 52 1.53 -3.48 -11.13
CA MET A 52 1.10 -4.81 -11.59
C MET A 52 -0.14 -5.31 -10.85
N VAL A 53 -0.25 -5.05 -9.54
CA VAL A 53 -1.46 -5.37 -8.77
C VAL A 53 -2.68 -4.61 -9.32
N LEU A 54 -2.54 -3.30 -9.49
CA LEU A 54 -3.61 -2.46 -10.02
C LEU A 54 -3.97 -2.85 -11.46
N PHE A 55 -2.99 -3.23 -12.28
CA PHE A 55 -3.26 -3.72 -13.62
C PHE A 55 -3.99 -5.07 -13.62
N SER A 56 -3.62 -6.01 -12.74
CA SER A 56 -4.33 -7.27 -12.60
C SER A 56 -5.81 -7.04 -12.23
N ALA A 57 -6.09 -6.09 -11.34
CA ALA A 57 -7.46 -5.69 -11.01
C ALA A 57 -8.16 -4.96 -12.19
N SER A 58 -7.43 -4.12 -12.93
CA SER A 58 -7.97 -3.39 -14.08
C SER A 58 -8.43 -4.30 -15.21
N LEU A 59 -7.72 -5.40 -15.46
CA LEU A 59 -8.03 -6.32 -16.55
C LEU A 59 -9.40 -6.99 -16.38
N LEU A 60 -9.78 -7.29 -15.13
CA LEU A 60 -11.09 -7.88 -14.81
C LEU A 60 -12.26 -6.94 -15.13
N THR A 61 -12.00 -5.64 -15.17
CA THR A 61 -13.02 -4.58 -15.23
C THR A 61 -12.92 -3.74 -16.50
N GLY A 62 -11.85 -3.89 -17.28
CA GLY A 62 -11.59 -3.15 -18.51
C GLY A 62 -11.30 -1.67 -18.30
N SER A 63 -11.07 -1.22 -17.06
CA SER A 63 -10.92 0.19 -16.70
C SER A 63 -9.78 0.41 -15.71
N THR A 64 -9.09 1.54 -15.83
CA THR A 64 -8.05 1.98 -14.89
C THR A 64 -8.60 2.86 -13.76
N LEU A 65 -9.92 3.11 -13.74
CA LEU A 65 -10.60 3.88 -12.71
C LEU A 65 -10.89 3.00 -11.50
N LEU A 66 -10.43 3.43 -10.32
CA LEU A 66 -10.66 2.68 -9.08
C LEU A 66 -12.15 2.50 -8.77
N THR A 67 -12.96 3.52 -9.02
CA THR A 67 -14.41 3.44 -8.82
C THR A 67 -15.05 2.39 -9.74
N SER A 68 -14.67 2.38 -11.02
CA SER A 68 -15.15 1.36 -11.97
C SER A 68 -14.66 -0.04 -11.63
N MET A 69 -13.44 -0.18 -11.08
CA MET A 69 -12.94 -1.47 -10.61
C MET A 69 -13.84 -2.00 -9.48
N VAL A 70 -14.11 -1.15 -8.49
CA VAL A 70 -14.95 -1.47 -7.34
C VAL A 70 -16.38 -1.84 -7.75
N GLU A 71 -17.02 -1.03 -8.60
CA GLU A 71 -18.39 -1.28 -9.06
C GLU A 71 -18.53 -2.62 -9.79
N ASN A 72 -17.55 -2.97 -10.63
CA ASN A 72 -17.55 -4.25 -11.35
C ASN A 72 -17.33 -5.45 -10.42
N VAL A 73 -16.52 -5.31 -9.37
CA VAL A 73 -16.33 -6.39 -8.39
C VAL A 73 -17.58 -6.57 -7.52
N ILE A 74 -18.34 -5.49 -7.24
CA ILE A 74 -19.62 -5.57 -6.52
C ILE A 74 -20.70 -6.26 -7.37
N SER A 75 -20.75 -5.99 -8.67
CA SER A 75 -21.80 -6.51 -9.56
C SER A 75 -21.59 -7.96 -10.01
N ARG A 76 -20.35 -8.48 -9.93
CA ARG A 76 -20.05 -9.89 -10.18
C ARG A 76 -20.41 -10.76 -8.96
N GLU A 77 -20.73 -12.03 -9.20
CA GLU A 77 -20.96 -12.99 -8.12
C GLU A 77 -19.72 -13.10 -7.20
N LEU A 78 -19.96 -13.35 -5.90
CA LEU A 78 -18.95 -13.59 -4.87
C LEU A 78 -18.19 -14.91 -5.13
N ALA A 79 -17.41 -14.94 -6.22
CA ALA A 79 -16.51 -16.02 -6.57
C ALA A 79 -15.08 -15.63 -6.21
N ILE A 80 -14.32 -16.60 -5.69
CA ILE A 80 -12.89 -16.41 -5.46
C ILE A 80 -12.19 -16.48 -6.81
N TYR A 81 -11.89 -15.32 -7.41
CA TYR A 81 -11.09 -15.25 -8.61
C TYR A 81 -9.62 -15.49 -8.24
N PRO A 82 -8.96 -16.55 -8.76
CA PRO A 82 -7.57 -16.84 -8.43
C PRO A 82 -6.64 -15.67 -8.76
N SER A 83 -6.93 -14.94 -9.85
CA SER A 83 -6.21 -13.72 -10.23
C SER A 83 -6.25 -12.65 -9.12
N LEU A 84 -7.42 -12.37 -8.56
CA LEU A 84 -7.58 -11.41 -7.45
C LEU A 84 -6.91 -11.90 -6.18
N ALA A 85 -6.91 -13.21 -5.91
CA ALA A 85 -6.25 -13.77 -4.74
C ALA A 85 -4.73 -13.51 -4.79
N PHE A 86 -4.07 -13.80 -5.92
CA PHE A 86 -2.65 -13.51 -6.11
C PHE A 86 -2.35 -12.01 -6.04
N ALA A 87 -3.18 -11.19 -6.68
CA ALA A 87 -3.07 -9.73 -6.61
C ALA A 87 -3.24 -9.21 -5.17
N GLY A 88 -4.12 -9.81 -4.36
CA GLY A 88 -4.35 -9.45 -2.96
C GLY A 88 -3.16 -9.74 -2.06
N VAL A 89 -2.52 -10.90 -2.24
CA VAL A 89 -1.28 -11.25 -1.53
C VAL A 89 -0.16 -10.31 -1.94
N ALA A 90 0.02 -10.07 -3.24
CA ALA A 90 1.00 -9.13 -3.75
C ALA A 90 0.78 -7.71 -3.20
N PHE A 91 -0.48 -7.25 -3.15
CA PHE A 91 -0.84 -5.96 -2.58
C PHE A 91 -0.46 -5.86 -1.10
N THR A 92 -0.71 -6.92 -0.32
CA THR A 92 -0.39 -6.92 1.11
C THR A 92 1.11 -6.81 1.33
N ILE A 93 1.91 -7.53 0.55
CA ILE A 93 3.37 -7.43 0.59
C ILE A 93 3.85 -6.00 0.28
N VAL A 94 3.32 -5.39 -0.78
CA VAL A 94 3.64 -4.00 -1.17
C VAL A 94 3.18 -3.01 -0.10
N ALA A 95 1.98 -3.17 0.45
CA ALA A 95 1.45 -2.30 1.49
C ALA A 95 2.28 -2.36 2.77
N LEU A 96 2.80 -3.53 3.16
CA LEU A 96 3.72 -3.66 4.29
C LEU A 96 5.04 -2.92 4.03
N ALA A 97 5.60 -3.06 2.82
CA ALA A 97 6.85 -2.41 2.44
C ALA A 97 6.72 -0.88 2.40
N GLU A 98 5.69 -0.38 1.74
CA GLU A 98 5.43 1.06 1.56
C GLU A 98 5.08 1.77 2.85
N ASN A 99 4.48 1.07 3.83
CA ASN A 99 4.11 1.67 5.11
C ASN A 99 5.14 1.42 6.22
N ALA A 100 6.36 1.03 5.85
CA ALA A 100 7.45 0.77 6.78
C ALA A 100 7.08 -0.21 7.91
N ARG A 101 6.26 -1.24 7.59
CA ARG A 101 5.79 -2.24 8.55
C ARG A 101 6.62 -3.51 8.53
N ILE A 102 6.53 -4.28 9.61
CA ILE A 102 7.20 -5.57 9.73
C ILE A 102 6.57 -6.50 8.69
N PRO A 103 7.37 -7.23 7.88
CA PRO A 103 8.77 -7.56 8.10
C PRO A 103 9.81 -6.64 7.44
N VAL A 104 9.41 -5.60 6.70
CA VAL A 104 10.31 -4.76 5.89
C VAL A 104 11.04 -3.73 6.75
N ASP A 105 10.30 -2.99 7.56
CA ASP A 105 10.87 -2.09 8.56
C ASP A 105 10.14 -2.20 9.90
N ASN A 106 10.68 -1.59 10.94
CA ASN A 106 10.03 -1.49 12.23
C ASN A 106 10.15 -0.05 12.77
N PRO A 107 9.04 0.72 12.81
CA PRO A 107 9.05 2.10 13.27
C PRO A 107 9.27 2.22 14.78
N THR A 108 9.15 1.12 15.53
CA THR A 108 9.39 1.12 16.99
C THR A 108 10.85 0.91 17.38
N THR A 109 11.73 0.63 16.40
CA THR A 109 13.12 0.29 16.69
C THR A 109 14.06 1.45 16.38
N HIS A 110 14.62 2.05 17.42
CA HIS A 110 15.62 3.13 17.32
C HIS A 110 17.07 2.61 17.20
N LEU A 111 17.28 1.52 16.44
CA LEU A 111 18.62 0.98 16.19
C LEU A 111 19.22 1.65 14.97
N GLU A 112 20.04 2.67 15.22
CA GLU A 112 20.62 3.61 14.25
C GLU A 112 21.02 3.01 12.89
N LEU A 113 21.67 1.84 12.87
CA LEU A 113 22.16 1.23 11.63
C LEU A 113 21.10 0.50 10.80
N THR A 114 19.96 0.13 11.37
CA THR A 114 18.92 -0.68 10.71
C THR A 114 17.64 0.10 10.40
N MET A 115 17.57 1.36 10.85
CA MET A 115 16.43 2.23 10.65
C MET A 115 16.25 2.58 9.16
N ILE A 116 15.01 2.59 8.69
CA ILE A 116 14.62 3.17 7.42
C ILE A 116 13.71 4.37 7.71
N HIS A 117 12.50 4.11 8.24
CA HIS A 117 11.54 5.17 8.58
C HIS A 117 12.06 6.10 9.67
N GLU A 118 12.53 5.53 10.79
CA GLU A 118 13.00 6.30 11.93
C GLU A 118 14.18 7.23 11.56
N ALA A 119 15.05 6.80 10.64
CA ALA A 119 16.17 7.60 10.16
C ALA A 119 15.73 8.85 9.38
N LEU A 120 14.51 8.87 8.83
CA LEU A 120 13.95 10.03 8.13
C LEU A 120 13.43 11.09 9.11
N ILE A 121 12.98 10.67 10.30
CA ILE A 121 12.30 11.55 11.27
C ILE A 121 13.15 11.92 12.50
N LEU A 122 14.31 11.27 12.67
CA LEU A 122 15.16 11.32 13.88
C LEU A 122 15.49 12.72 14.40
N GLU A 123 15.69 13.68 13.50
CA GLU A 123 16.12 15.05 13.83
C GLU A 123 14.93 16.02 13.91
N TYR A 124 13.72 15.57 13.56
CA TYR A 124 12.52 16.39 13.65
C TYR A 124 11.93 16.36 15.06
N SER A 125 11.39 17.49 15.49
CA SER A 125 10.74 17.62 16.79
C SER A 125 9.47 18.48 16.72
N GLY A 126 8.62 18.32 17.74
CA GLY A 126 7.40 19.11 17.93
C GLY A 126 6.48 19.09 16.70
N ARG A 127 6.16 20.26 16.17
CA ARG A 127 5.22 20.42 15.05
C ARG A 127 5.65 19.68 13.78
N HIS A 128 6.95 19.63 13.50
CA HIS A 128 7.45 19.04 12.25
C HIS A 128 7.39 17.52 12.32
N LEU A 129 7.74 16.94 13.46
CA LEU A 129 7.55 15.53 13.73
C LEU A 129 6.07 15.13 13.62
N ALA A 130 5.16 15.92 14.21
CA ALA A 130 3.72 15.67 14.12
C ALA A 130 3.20 15.64 12.66
N LEU A 131 3.72 16.53 11.80
CA LEU A 131 3.36 16.52 10.37
C LEU A 131 3.87 15.27 9.65
N MET A 132 5.10 14.83 9.94
CA MET A 132 5.68 13.62 9.34
C MET A 132 4.94 12.35 9.76
N GLU A 133 4.63 12.23 11.05
CA GLU A 133 3.84 11.13 11.60
C GLU A 133 2.40 11.11 11.05
N TRP A 134 1.81 12.29 10.89
CA TRP A 134 0.49 12.40 10.27
C TRP A 134 0.51 12.00 8.80
N ALA A 135 1.55 12.38 8.05
CA ALA A 135 1.73 11.94 6.66
C ALA A 135 1.90 10.41 6.57
N ALA A 136 2.68 9.80 7.47
CA ALA A 136 2.82 8.34 7.54
C ALA A 136 1.49 7.64 7.86
N SER A 137 0.71 8.21 8.78
CA SER A 137 -0.63 7.73 9.14
C SER A 137 -1.62 7.83 7.98
N LEU A 138 -1.60 8.93 7.24
CA LEU A 138 -2.41 9.14 6.04
C LEU A 138 -2.03 8.16 4.92
N LYS A 139 -0.73 7.89 4.73
CA LYS A 139 -0.26 6.88 3.77
C LYS A 139 -0.81 5.49 4.11
N LEU A 140 -0.69 5.08 5.38
CA LEU A 140 -1.23 3.79 5.84
C LEU A 140 -2.75 3.70 5.67
N PHE A 141 -3.46 4.77 6.01
CA PHE A 141 -4.91 4.86 5.81
C PHE A 141 -5.28 4.73 4.33
N ALA A 142 -4.58 5.44 3.45
CA ALA A 142 -4.83 5.38 2.01
C ALA A 142 -4.60 3.97 1.45
N TYR A 143 -3.47 3.33 1.75
CA TYR A 143 -3.21 1.94 1.33
C TYR A 143 -4.25 0.97 1.89
N SER A 144 -4.65 1.12 3.15
CA SER A 144 -5.69 0.29 3.76
C SER A 144 -7.03 0.45 3.05
N CYS A 145 -7.44 1.69 2.76
CA CYS A 145 -8.67 1.98 2.04
C CYS A 145 -8.65 1.44 0.60
N ILE A 146 -7.53 1.59 -0.13
CA ILE A 146 -7.38 1.05 -1.49
C ILE A 146 -7.51 -0.47 -1.48
N GLY A 147 -6.79 -1.15 -0.57
CA GLY A 147 -6.86 -2.61 -0.45
C GLY A 147 -8.25 -3.10 -0.09
N LEU A 148 -8.89 -2.46 0.90
CA LEU A 148 -10.26 -2.80 1.30
C LEU A 148 -11.25 -2.53 0.16
N ALA A 149 -11.10 -1.43 -0.59
CA ALA A 149 -11.97 -1.12 -1.70
C ALA A 149 -11.85 -2.15 -2.84
N ILE A 150 -10.63 -2.54 -3.21
CA ILE A 150 -10.40 -3.46 -4.35
C ILE A 150 -10.75 -4.90 -3.99
N PHE A 151 -10.27 -5.41 -2.86
CA PHE A 151 -10.36 -6.84 -2.53
C PHE A 151 -11.61 -7.18 -1.71
N PHE A 152 -12.18 -6.21 -1.02
CA PHE A 152 -13.36 -6.40 -0.17
C PHE A 152 -14.37 -5.24 -0.36
N PRO A 153 -15.02 -5.10 -1.52
CA PRO A 153 -15.85 -3.93 -1.84
C PRO A 153 -17.25 -3.88 -1.19
N TRP A 154 -17.56 -4.79 -0.26
CA TRP A 154 -18.86 -4.86 0.44
C TRP A 154 -19.20 -3.58 1.25
N GLY A 155 -20.45 -3.11 1.18
CA GLY A 155 -20.89 -1.95 1.97
C GLY A 155 -20.41 -0.59 1.49
N ILE A 156 -20.04 -0.48 0.22
CA ILE A 156 -19.81 0.81 -0.46
C ILE A 156 -21.16 1.38 -0.86
N ALA A 157 -21.44 2.61 -0.44
CA ALA A 157 -22.71 3.28 -0.71
C ALA A 157 -22.77 3.81 -2.14
N GLU A 158 -23.92 3.65 -2.79
CA GLU A 158 -24.20 4.33 -4.06
C GLU A 158 -24.31 5.84 -3.84
N ALA A 159 -23.76 6.63 -4.78
CA ALA A 159 -23.63 8.08 -4.67
C ALA A 159 -24.97 8.83 -4.47
N ASN A 160 -26.09 8.23 -4.86
CA ASN A 160 -27.41 8.87 -4.86
C ASN A 160 -28.23 8.61 -3.58
N HIS A 161 -27.70 7.91 -2.58
CA HIS A 161 -28.46 7.55 -1.37
C HIS A 161 -27.79 8.04 -0.08
N PRO A 162 -28.14 9.23 0.45
CA PRO A 162 -27.46 9.83 1.61
C PRO A 162 -27.55 8.97 2.88
N LEU A 163 -28.64 8.23 3.07
CA LEU A 163 -28.77 7.28 4.18
C LEU A 163 -27.79 6.10 4.06
N ALA A 164 -27.45 5.67 2.84
CA ALA A 164 -26.48 4.61 2.63
C ALA A 164 -25.05 5.10 2.96
N LEU A 165 -24.78 6.39 2.76
CA LEU A 165 -23.49 7.01 3.10
C LEU A 165 -23.26 7.08 4.61
N VAL A 166 -24.31 7.32 5.39
CA VAL A 166 -24.22 7.25 6.87
C VAL A 166 -24.00 5.80 7.33
N ALA A 167 -24.62 4.83 6.66
CA ALA A 167 -24.45 3.40 6.98
C ALA A 167 -23.08 2.84 6.55
N SER A 168 -22.42 3.41 5.53
CA SER A 168 -21.10 2.96 5.08
C SER A 168 -19.96 3.36 6.02
N LEU A 169 -20.13 4.45 6.78
CA LEU A 169 -19.15 4.92 7.76
C LEU A 169 -18.79 3.87 8.84
N PRO A 170 -19.77 3.30 9.59
CA PRO A 170 -19.47 2.26 10.56
C PRO A 170 -18.92 0.99 9.90
N ILE A 171 -19.34 0.66 8.69
CA ILE A 171 -18.80 -0.49 7.94
C ILE A 171 -17.32 -0.26 7.63
N LEU A 172 -16.93 0.93 7.16
CA LEU A 172 -15.54 1.28 6.91
C LEU A 172 -14.70 1.19 8.18
N ILE A 173 -15.20 1.74 9.30
CA ILE A 173 -14.52 1.66 10.60
C ILE A 173 -14.30 0.21 11.01
N MET A 174 -15.32 -0.64 10.89
CA MET A 174 -15.21 -2.07 11.19
C MET A 174 -14.18 -2.76 10.30
N LYS A 175 -14.15 -2.48 9.00
CA LYS A 175 -13.15 -3.03 8.08
C LYS A 175 -11.73 -2.58 8.43
N LEU A 176 -11.55 -1.31 8.76
CA LEU A 176 -10.26 -0.78 9.18
C LEU A 176 -9.81 -1.39 10.50
N ALA A 177 -10.73 -1.62 11.45
CA ALA A 177 -10.43 -2.31 12.70
C ALA A 177 -9.98 -3.77 12.45
N ILE A 178 -10.67 -4.49 11.57
CA ILE A 178 -10.28 -5.86 11.17
C ILE A 178 -8.92 -5.84 10.45
N GLY A 179 -8.73 -4.95 9.48
CA GLY A 179 -7.48 -4.81 8.73
C GLY A 179 -6.30 -4.43 9.63
N GLY A 180 -6.51 -3.51 10.58
CA GLY A 180 -5.53 -3.16 11.60
C GLY A 180 -5.21 -4.31 12.55
N GLY A 181 -6.21 -5.11 12.93
CA GLY A 181 -6.01 -6.34 13.70
C GLY A 181 -5.19 -7.39 12.94
N LEU A 182 -5.46 -7.58 11.65
CA LEU A 182 -4.67 -8.47 10.79
C LEU A 182 -3.22 -7.97 10.63
N LEU A 183 -3.03 -6.66 10.43
CA LEU A 183 -1.70 -6.06 10.39
C LEU A 183 -0.95 -6.31 11.70
N ALA A 184 -1.59 -6.11 12.85
CA ALA A 184 -0.98 -6.38 14.14
C ALA A 184 -0.59 -7.86 14.32
N LEU A 185 -1.42 -8.80 13.85
CA LEU A 185 -1.09 -10.22 13.86
C LEU A 185 0.14 -10.54 13.01
N ILE A 186 0.25 -9.93 11.82
CA ILE A 186 1.42 -10.08 10.94
C ILE A 186 2.66 -9.52 11.62
N GLU A 187 2.57 -8.33 12.22
CA GLU A 187 3.68 -7.68 12.93
C GLU A 187 4.14 -8.50 14.16
N MET A 188 3.21 -9.09 14.91
CA MET A 188 3.54 -9.95 16.06
C MET A 188 4.13 -11.31 15.65
N GLY A 189 3.68 -11.87 14.52
CA GLY A 189 4.14 -13.18 14.03
C GLY A 189 5.41 -13.14 13.20
N SER A 190 5.86 -11.95 12.79
CA SER A 190 6.98 -11.78 11.85
C SER A 190 8.19 -11.12 12.52
N ALA A 191 9.38 -11.49 12.07
CA ALA A 191 10.61 -10.82 12.47
C ALA A 191 11.04 -9.78 11.42
N LYS A 192 11.67 -8.68 11.86
CA LYS A 192 12.28 -7.70 10.96
C LYS A 192 13.34 -8.38 10.07
N MET A 193 13.17 -8.27 8.75
CA MET A 193 14.11 -8.77 7.77
C MET A 193 15.36 -7.90 7.70
N ARG A 194 16.46 -8.50 7.25
CA ARG A 194 17.64 -7.75 6.83
C ARG A 194 17.32 -7.03 5.53
N ILE A 195 17.82 -5.80 5.38
CA ILE A 195 17.59 -4.96 4.19
C ILE A 195 17.94 -5.67 2.87
N PHE A 196 18.96 -6.53 2.87
CA PHE A 196 19.37 -7.31 1.70
C PHE A 196 18.32 -8.32 1.20
N ARG A 197 17.34 -8.71 2.03
CA ARG A 197 16.23 -9.60 1.63
C ARG A 197 15.00 -8.84 1.13
N VAL A 198 14.93 -7.52 1.35
CA VAL A 198 13.79 -6.71 0.91
C VAL A 198 13.62 -6.75 -0.62
N PRO A 199 14.69 -6.71 -1.44
CA PRO A 199 14.55 -6.91 -2.88
C PRO A 199 13.92 -8.25 -3.27
N GLU A 200 14.31 -9.34 -2.63
CA GLU A 200 13.71 -10.67 -2.88
C GLU A 200 12.23 -10.70 -2.50
N PHE A 201 11.87 -10.10 -1.36
CA PHE A 201 10.50 -10.00 -0.88
C PHE A 201 9.59 -9.19 -1.83
N LEU A 202 10.07 -8.04 -2.32
CA LEU A 202 9.32 -7.20 -3.27
C LEU A 202 9.29 -7.80 -4.68
N THR A 203 10.35 -8.49 -5.09
CA THR A 203 10.34 -9.26 -6.35
C THR A 203 9.30 -10.37 -6.29
N ALA A 204 9.12 -11.04 -5.15
CA ALA A 204 8.07 -12.03 -4.97
C ALA A 204 6.67 -11.40 -5.12
N ALA A 205 6.42 -10.21 -4.58
CA ALA A 205 5.17 -9.48 -4.82
C ALA A 205 4.94 -9.17 -6.30
N PHE A 206 5.96 -8.65 -6.99
CA PHE A 206 5.87 -8.39 -8.41
C PHE A 206 5.54 -9.65 -9.20
N LEU A 207 6.23 -10.76 -8.93
CA LEU A 207 5.98 -12.05 -9.58
C LEU A 207 4.57 -12.58 -9.28
N LEU A 208 4.09 -12.47 -8.04
CA LEU A 208 2.72 -12.84 -7.68
C LEU A 208 1.68 -12.03 -8.46
N ALA A 209 1.89 -10.72 -8.61
CA ALA A 209 1.00 -9.87 -9.39
C ALA A 209 1.01 -10.24 -10.89
N VAL A 210 2.19 -10.55 -11.45
CA VAL A 210 2.32 -11.04 -12.83
C VAL A 210 1.63 -12.39 -13.01
N ILE A 211 1.78 -13.32 -12.05
CA ILE A 211 1.09 -14.61 -12.08
C ILE A 211 -0.43 -14.40 -12.01
N GLY A 212 -0.91 -13.50 -11.14
CA GLY A 212 -2.32 -13.12 -11.07
C GLY A 212 -2.87 -12.65 -12.41
N MET A 213 -2.10 -11.82 -13.13
CA MET A 213 -2.43 -11.36 -14.48
C MET A 213 -2.45 -12.51 -15.51
N LEU A 214 -1.43 -13.37 -15.52
CA LEU A 214 -1.36 -14.50 -16.45
C LEU A 214 -2.48 -15.51 -16.23
N VAL A 215 -2.84 -15.76 -14.97
CA VAL A 215 -3.95 -16.64 -14.60
C VAL A 215 -5.28 -16.11 -15.12
N HIS A 216 -5.49 -14.79 -15.11
CA HIS A 216 -6.68 -14.19 -15.71
C HIS A 216 -6.76 -14.48 -17.22
N PHE A 217 -5.65 -14.32 -17.96
CA PHE A 217 -5.60 -14.63 -19.39
C PHE A 217 -5.79 -16.13 -19.70
N LEU A 218 -5.25 -17.02 -18.86
CA LEU A 218 -5.33 -18.47 -19.05
C LEU A 218 -6.73 -19.02 -18.75
N LEU A 219 -7.40 -18.50 -17.72
CA LEU A 219 -8.72 -18.98 -17.30
C LEU A 219 -9.88 -18.32 -18.06
N GLY A 220 -9.62 -17.26 -18.84
CA GLY A 220 -10.59 -16.66 -19.76
C GLY A 220 -11.91 -16.26 -19.08
N ALA A 221 -11.83 -15.57 -17.94
CA ALA A 221 -12.99 -15.12 -17.17
C ALA A 221 -13.50 -13.74 -17.60
#